data_AF-A0A0D7W319-F1
#
_entry.id   AF-A0A0D7W319-F1
#
_cell.length_a   1.000
_cell.length_b   1.000
_cell.length_c   1.000
_cell.angle_alpha   90.00
_cell.angle_beta   90.00
_cell.angle_gamma   90.00
#
_symmetry.space_group_name_H-M   'P 1'
#
loop_
_entity.id
_entity.type
_entity.pdbx_description
1 polymer ?
#
loop_
_entity_poly.entity_id
_entity_poly.type
_entity_poly.pdbx_seq_one_letter_code
_entity_poly.pdbx_strand_id
1 'polypeptide(L)'
;MKLNEIYFYMILFLFQIFSVIIITCSEDLKEKKYFFNYLKMALLMFSIGCFMEIINWNYLQNFECIFFTAIPLALIAIIKLITFIFKFIFKNEPFQIYRNELSDGIWVKNNGNFDRYKFYYSFYSISILLIPMFTLTLFYIFLFK
;
A
#
# COMPACT_ATOMS: atom_id res chain seq x y z
N MET A 1 10.55 27.20 -10.62
CA MET A 1 10.68 25.73 -10.70
C MET A 1 11.06 25.35 -12.12
N LYS A 2 12.13 24.58 -12.33
CA LYS A 2 12.50 24.14 -13.69
C LYS A 2 11.50 23.07 -14.16
N LEU A 3 11.25 22.94 -15.46
CA LEU A 3 10.29 21.97 -16.00
C LEU A 3 10.61 20.52 -15.53
N ASN A 4 11.89 20.16 -15.48
CA ASN A 4 12.36 18.86 -14.98
C ASN A 4 12.01 18.60 -13.51
N GLU A 5 11.94 19.65 -12.70
CA GLU A 5 11.59 19.59 -11.28
C GLU A 5 10.08 19.35 -11.11
N ILE A 6 9.26 19.99 -11.94
CA ILE A 6 7.80 19.76 -11.96
C ILE A 6 7.50 18.30 -12.32
N TYR A 7 8.17 17.76 -13.35
CA TYR A 7 7.99 16.36 -13.74
C TYR A 7 8.39 15.38 -12.64
N PHE A 8 9.48 15.66 -11.93
CA PHE A 8 9.90 14.85 -10.79
C PHE A 8 8.80 14.76 -9.72
N TYR A 9 8.26 15.89 -9.26
CA TYR A 9 7.21 15.89 -8.25
C TYR A 9 5.90 15.28 -8.75
N MET A 10 5.58 15.43 -10.04
CA MET A 10 4.41 14.79 -10.64
C MET A 10 4.53 13.25 -10.62
N ILE A 11 5.72 12.70 -10.89
CA ILE A 11 5.98 11.25 -10.78
C ILE A 11 5.78 10.78 -9.34
N LEU A 12 6.36 11.48 -8.36
CA LEU A 12 6.20 11.14 -6.95
C LEU A 12 4.74 11.19 -6.51
N PHE A 13 3.98 12.19 -6.97
CA PHE A 13 2.56 12.31 -6.68
C PHE A 13 1.75 11.13 -7.23
N LEU A 14 2.02 10.71 -8.47
CA LEU A 14 1.41 9.50 -9.05
C LEU A 14 1.73 8.26 -8.21
N PHE A 15 2.94 8.17 -7.65
CA PHE A 15 3.33 7.05 -6.80
C PHE A 15 2.59 7.03 -5.47
N GLN A 16 2.30 8.21 -4.91
CA GLN A 16 1.44 8.32 -3.73
C GLN A 16 -0.01 7.97 -4.05
N ILE A 17 -0.56 8.38 -5.21
CA ILE A 17 -1.89 7.94 -5.64
C ILE A 17 -1.96 6.42 -5.71
N PHE A 18 -0.96 5.78 -6.31
CA PHE A 18 -0.93 4.32 -6.39
C PHE A 18 -0.83 3.66 -5.00
N SER A 19 -0.11 4.28 -4.07
CA SER A 19 -0.06 3.83 -2.67
C SER A 19 -1.42 3.91 -2.00
N VAL A 20 -2.18 5.00 -2.26
CA VAL A 20 -3.57 5.13 -1.81
C VAL A 20 -4.43 4.02 -2.44
N ILE A 21 -4.28 3.75 -3.74
CA ILE A 21 -4.99 2.66 -4.43
C ILE A 21 -4.73 1.31 -3.73
N ILE A 22 -3.48 1.00 -3.37
CA ILE A 22 -3.13 -0.24 -2.67
C ILE A 22 -3.86 -0.34 -1.31
N ILE A 23 -3.91 0.75 -0.53
CA ILE A 23 -4.65 0.78 0.74
C ILE A 23 -6.16 0.63 0.47
N THR A 24 -6.68 1.31 -0.57
CA THR A 24 -8.10 1.30 -0.95
C THR A 24 -8.55 0.02 -1.64
N CYS A 25 -7.64 -0.83 -2.11
CA CYS A 25 -7.90 -2.10 -2.78
C CYS A 25 -7.16 -3.26 -2.08
N SER A 26 -6.84 -3.09 -0.80
CA SER A 26 -6.09 -4.06 0.01
C SER A 26 -6.75 -5.45 0.13
N GLU A 27 -8.05 -5.56 -0.16
CA GLU A 27 -8.77 -6.84 -0.19
C GLU A 27 -8.34 -7.68 -1.39
N ASP A 28 -8.17 -7.04 -2.55
CA ASP A 28 -7.71 -7.67 -3.80
C ASP A 28 -6.33 -8.32 -3.61
N LEU A 29 -5.50 -7.76 -2.72
CA LEU A 29 -4.19 -8.33 -2.39
C LEU A 29 -4.28 -9.74 -1.79
N LYS A 30 -5.45 -10.22 -1.34
CA LYS A 30 -5.60 -11.62 -0.89
C LYS A 30 -5.54 -12.58 -2.05
N GLU A 31 -6.08 -12.20 -3.20
CA GLU A 31 -6.04 -13.01 -4.41
C GLU A 31 -4.67 -12.97 -5.07
N LYS A 32 -4.17 -14.14 -5.49
CA LYS A 32 -2.83 -14.26 -6.09
C LYS A 32 -2.70 -13.43 -7.36
N LYS A 33 -3.71 -13.42 -8.23
CA LYS A 33 -3.69 -12.70 -9.52
C LYS A 33 -3.49 -11.20 -9.32
N TYR A 34 -4.34 -10.57 -8.50
CA TYR A 34 -4.25 -9.14 -8.22
C TYR A 34 -2.98 -8.79 -7.44
N PHE A 35 -2.59 -9.62 -6.46
CA PHE A 35 -1.33 -9.45 -5.75
C PHE A 35 -0.12 -9.36 -6.70
N PHE A 36 0.02 -10.27 -7.66
CA PHE A 36 1.12 -10.23 -8.63
C PHE A 36 1.08 -8.98 -9.51
N ASN A 37 -0.11 -8.52 -9.90
CA ASN A 37 -0.25 -7.28 -10.67
C ASN A 37 0.23 -6.06 -9.89
N TYR A 38 -0.24 -5.90 -8.64
CA TYR A 38 0.19 -4.81 -7.76
C TYR A 38 1.70 -4.88 -7.49
N LEU A 39 2.24 -6.06 -7.22
CA LEU A 39 3.67 -6.26 -6.97
C LEU A 39 4.53 -5.88 -8.18
N LYS A 40 4.11 -6.27 -9.40
CA LYS A 40 4.81 -5.92 -10.64
C LYS A 40 4.87 -4.40 -10.85
N MET A 41 3.74 -3.71 -10.62
CA MET A 41 3.68 -2.25 -10.73
C MET A 41 4.55 -1.58 -9.66
N ALA A 42 4.48 -2.03 -8.41
CA ALA A 42 5.31 -1.51 -7.33
C ALA A 42 6.82 -1.70 -7.58
N LEU A 43 7.22 -2.86 -8.11
CA LEU A 43 8.62 -3.11 -8.52
C LEU A 43 9.06 -2.17 -9.64
N LEU A 44 8.19 -1.93 -10.63
CA LEU A 44 8.48 -0.98 -11.70
C LEU A 44 8.67 0.45 -11.15
N MET A 45 7.80 0.90 -10.25
CA MET A 45 7.92 2.22 -9.62
C MET A 45 9.21 2.36 -8.80
N PHE A 46 9.56 1.32 -8.03
CA PHE A 46 10.81 1.27 -7.30
C PHE A 46 12.02 1.36 -8.24
N SER A 47 11.99 0.62 -9.37
CA SER A 47 13.06 0.68 -10.38
C SER A 47 13.20 2.06 -11.02
N ILE A 48 12.08 2.77 -11.25
CA ILE A 48 12.10 4.16 -11.73
C ILE A 48 12.78 5.07 -10.70
N GLY A 49 12.46 4.94 -9.41
CA GLY A 49 13.12 5.73 -8.37
C GLY A 49 14.62 5.47 -8.28
N CYS A 50 15.05 4.21 -8.38
CA CYS A 50 16.47 3.87 -8.43
C CYS A 50 17.15 4.50 -9.64
N PHE A 51 16.51 4.46 -10.82
CA PHE A 51 17.04 5.10 -12.02
C PHE A 51 17.16 6.62 -11.85
N MET A 52 16.13 7.28 -11.30
CA MET A 52 16.12 8.72 -11.04
C MET A 52 17.25 9.13 -10.09
N GLU A 53 17.53 8.33 -9.06
CA GLU A 53 18.65 8.56 -8.14
C GLU A 53 20.01 8.42 -8.86
N ILE A 54 20.19 7.36 -9.66
CA ILE A 54 21.46 7.08 -10.37
C ILE A 54 21.82 8.19 -11.35
N ILE A 55 20.85 8.79 -12.04
CA ILE A 55 21.09 9.89 -12.99
C ILE A 55 21.17 11.27 -12.30
N ASN A 56 21.15 11.33 -10.96
CA ASN A 56 21.05 12.56 -10.17
C ASN A 56 19.84 13.44 -10.55
N TRP A 57 18.73 12.80 -10.97
CA TRP A 57 17.45 13.46 -11.18
C TRP A 57 16.58 13.35 -9.92
N ASN A 58 17.20 13.54 -8.75
CA ASN A 58 16.52 13.75 -7.48
C ASN A 58 16.56 15.24 -7.11
N TYR A 59 15.43 15.77 -6.65
CA TYR A 59 15.35 17.12 -6.09
C TYR A 59 15.02 17.11 -4.59
N LEU A 60 15.01 15.91 -3.99
CA LEU A 60 14.86 15.68 -2.57
C LEU A 60 16.24 15.49 -1.92
N GLN A 61 16.30 15.34 -0.59
CA GLN A 61 17.54 14.95 0.07
C GLN A 61 17.96 13.52 -0.34
N ASN A 62 19.24 13.20 -0.18
CA ASN A 62 19.81 11.91 -0.60
C ASN A 62 18.95 10.74 -0.09
N PHE A 63 18.62 9.79 -0.98
CA PHE A 63 17.81 8.59 -0.72
C PHE A 63 16.32 8.79 -0.41
N GLU A 64 15.81 10.01 -0.22
CA GLU A 64 14.36 10.24 -0.02
C GLU A 64 13.56 9.84 -1.26
N CYS A 65 14.10 10.05 -2.47
CA CYS A 65 13.43 9.63 -3.71
C CYS A 65 13.17 8.13 -3.69
N ILE A 66 14.19 7.32 -3.42
CA ILE A 66 14.10 5.86 -3.33
C ILE A 66 13.09 5.44 -2.25
N PHE A 67 13.06 6.15 -1.12
CA PHE A 67 12.07 5.89 -0.08
C PHE A 67 10.64 6.04 -0.60
N PHE A 68 10.32 7.19 -1.21
CA PHE A 68 8.96 7.45 -1.72
C PHE A 68 8.55 6.50 -2.84
N THR A 69 9.48 6.09 -3.70
CA THR A 69 9.19 5.12 -4.77
C THR A 69 9.07 3.68 -4.26
N ALA A 70 9.65 3.36 -3.09
CA ALA A 70 9.52 2.07 -2.43
C ALA A 70 8.23 1.92 -1.59
N ILE A 71 7.55 3.03 -1.24
CA ILE A 71 6.32 3.01 -0.43
C ILE A 71 5.27 2.00 -0.94
N PRO A 72 4.89 1.97 -2.23
CA PRO A 72 3.95 0.97 -2.75
C PRO A 72 4.34 -0.48 -2.43
N LEU A 73 5.63 -0.80 -2.58
CA LEU A 73 6.15 -2.14 -2.36
C LEU A 73 6.13 -2.51 -0.88
N ALA A 74 6.54 -1.58 -0.01
CA ALA A 74 6.45 -1.72 1.43
C ALA A 74 5.00 -1.90 1.89
N LEU A 75 4.07 -1.12 1.33
CA LEU A 75 2.64 -1.21 1.61
C LEU A 75 2.07 -2.61 1.33
N ILE A 76 2.37 -3.17 0.15
CA ILE A 76 1.95 -4.52 -0.22
C ILE A 76 2.46 -5.55 0.80
N ALA A 77 3.74 -5.46 1.18
CA ALA A 77 4.35 -6.36 2.15
C ALA A 77 3.71 -6.24 3.55
N ILE A 78 3.52 -5.02 4.04
CA ILE A 78 2.91 -4.75 5.34
C ILE A 78 1.45 -5.24 5.38
N ILE A 79 0.65 -4.95 4.34
CA ILE A 79 -0.73 -5.41 4.28
C ILE A 79 -0.79 -6.94 4.29
N LYS A 80 0.03 -7.62 3.47
CA LYS A 80 0.10 -9.09 3.48
C LYS A 80 0.47 -9.64 4.85
N LEU A 81 1.42 -9.01 5.53
CA LEU A 81 1.83 -9.40 6.88
C LEU A 81 0.68 -9.23 7.88
N ILE A 82 -0.04 -8.10 7.85
CA ILE A 82 -1.21 -7.86 8.72
C ILE A 82 -2.28 -8.91 8.46
N THR A 83 -2.65 -9.15 7.20
CA THR A 83 -3.64 -10.18 6.84
C THR A 83 -3.21 -11.57 7.33
N PHE A 84 -1.94 -11.91 7.20
CA PHE A 84 -1.40 -13.18 7.71
C PHE A 84 -1.49 -13.28 9.24
N ILE A 85 -1.07 -12.25 9.97
CA ILE A 85 -1.13 -12.20 11.44
C ILE A 85 -2.57 -12.34 11.94
N PHE A 86 -3.52 -11.63 11.33
CA PHE A 86 -4.93 -11.71 11.70
C PHE A 86 -5.49 -13.12 11.46
N LYS A 87 -5.20 -13.72 10.30
CA LYS A 87 -5.61 -15.09 9.97
C LYS A 87 -4.99 -16.10 10.94
N PHE A 88 -3.75 -15.89 11.37
CA PHE A 88 -3.05 -16.77 12.30
C PHE A 88 -3.62 -16.68 13.73
N ILE A 89 -3.80 -15.47 14.27
CA ILE A 89 -4.26 -15.25 15.65
C ILE A 89 -5.72 -15.65 15.83
N PHE A 90 -6.59 -15.25 14.91
CA PHE A 90 -8.04 -15.41 15.06
C PHE A 90 -8.59 -16.65 14.35
N LYS A 91 -7.75 -17.37 13.58
CA LYS A 91 -8.11 -18.57 12.79
C LYS A 91 -9.28 -18.36 11.81
N ASN A 92 -9.63 -17.10 11.55
CA ASN A 92 -10.72 -16.69 10.67
C ASN A 92 -10.16 -15.81 9.55
N GLU A 93 -10.78 -15.88 8.38
CA GLU A 93 -10.43 -14.99 7.27
C GLU A 93 -10.81 -13.56 7.65
N PRO A 94 -9.86 -12.60 7.69
CA PRO A 94 -10.19 -11.22 8.01
C PRO A 94 -10.91 -10.59 6.82
N PHE A 95 -11.87 -9.71 7.05
CA PHE A 95 -12.58 -8.96 6.01
C PHE A 95 -12.73 -7.51 6.44
N GLN A 96 -12.66 -6.58 5.48
CA GLN A 96 -12.92 -5.17 5.77
C GLN A 96 -14.43 -4.86 5.79
N ILE A 97 -14.89 -4.12 6.81
CA ILE A 97 -16.32 -3.79 7.00
C ILE A 97 -16.87 -2.84 5.94
N TYR A 98 -16.07 -1.86 5.54
CA TYR A 98 -16.52 -0.79 4.64
C TYR A 98 -16.48 -1.19 3.16
N ARG A 99 -16.19 -2.47 2.83
CA ARG A 99 -16.06 -2.93 1.45
C ARG A 99 -16.96 -4.12 1.17
N ASN A 100 -17.92 -3.91 0.28
CA ASN A 100 -18.28 -4.94 -0.69
C ASN A 100 -17.05 -5.10 -1.62
N GLU A 101 -16.69 -6.34 -1.92
CA GLU A 101 -15.59 -6.67 -2.82
C GLU A 101 -15.81 -5.97 -4.18
N LEU A 102 -14.79 -5.31 -4.70
CA LEU A 102 -14.83 -4.70 -6.03
C LEU A 102 -14.05 -5.61 -6.98
N SER A 103 -14.53 -6.86 -7.14
CA SER A 103 -14.04 -7.75 -8.17
C SER A 103 -14.77 -7.44 -9.47
N ASP A 104 -14.04 -7.11 -10.53
CA ASP A 104 -14.55 -6.92 -11.90
C ASP A 104 -15.65 -5.87 -12.08
N GLY A 105 -15.62 -4.77 -11.32
CA GLY A 105 -16.61 -3.67 -11.47
C GLY A 105 -18.02 -4.04 -11.00
N ILE A 106 -18.18 -5.19 -10.36
CA ILE A 106 -19.42 -5.64 -9.72
C ILE A 106 -19.17 -5.63 -8.22
N TRP A 107 -20.07 -4.98 -7.47
CA TRP A 107 -20.03 -4.98 -6.01
C TRP A 107 -20.38 -6.40 -5.52
N VAL A 108 -19.37 -7.24 -5.31
CA VAL A 108 -19.55 -8.58 -4.75
C VAL A 108 -19.73 -8.44 -3.24
N LYS A 109 -20.76 -9.11 -2.72
CA LYS A 109 -21.12 -9.01 -1.31
C LYS A 109 -20.01 -9.64 -0.47
N ASN A 110 -19.47 -8.89 0.47
CA ASN A 110 -18.44 -9.40 1.36
C ASN A 110 -18.99 -10.61 2.14
N ASN A 111 -18.31 -11.75 2.00
CA ASN A 111 -18.76 -13.04 2.55
C ASN A 111 -18.49 -13.17 4.07
N GLY A 112 -17.95 -12.13 4.71
CA GLY A 112 -17.78 -12.08 6.15
C GLY A 112 -19.10 -12.22 6.91
N ASN A 113 -19.14 -13.09 7.92
CA ASN A 113 -20.26 -13.16 8.86
C ASN A 113 -20.24 -11.95 9.83
N PHE A 114 -20.61 -10.77 9.32
CA PHE A 114 -20.51 -9.48 10.02
C PHE A 114 -21.36 -9.42 11.28
N ASP A 115 -22.50 -10.11 11.31
CA ASP A 115 -23.38 -10.13 12.47
C ASP A 115 -22.70 -10.80 13.68
N ARG A 116 -21.89 -11.83 13.43
CA ARG A 116 -21.20 -12.59 14.48
C ARG A 116 -19.83 -12.04 14.85
N TYR A 117 -19.09 -11.45 13.91
CA TYR A 117 -17.69 -11.08 14.08
C TYR A 117 -17.39 -9.60 13.82
N LYS A 118 -18.38 -8.71 14.01
CA LYS A 118 -18.26 -7.26 13.77
C LYS A 118 -17.01 -6.65 14.39
N PHE A 119 -16.74 -6.91 15.66
CA PHE A 119 -15.58 -6.33 16.35
C PHE A 119 -14.24 -6.75 15.71
N TYR A 120 -14.10 -8.03 15.34
CA TYR A 120 -12.91 -8.55 14.67
C TYR A 120 -12.68 -7.89 13.32
N TYR A 121 -13.72 -7.79 12.49
CA TYR A 121 -13.62 -7.14 11.18
C TYR A 121 -13.39 -5.63 11.31
N SER A 122 -13.97 -4.98 12.32
CA SER A 122 -13.72 -3.55 12.61
C SER A 122 -12.25 -3.34 12.96
N PHE A 123 -11.73 -4.18 13.84
CA PHE A 123 -10.35 -4.10 14.30
C PHE A 123 -9.37 -4.34 13.15
N TYR A 124 -9.64 -5.32 12.28
CA TYR A 124 -8.85 -5.56 11.07
C TYR A 124 -8.88 -4.38 10.10
N SER A 125 -10.07 -3.86 9.80
CA SER A 125 -10.27 -2.69 8.94
C SER A 125 -9.44 -1.49 9.41
N ILE A 126 -9.51 -1.17 10.70
CA ILE A 126 -8.75 -0.06 11.29
C ILE A 126 -7.25 -0.36 11.24
N SER A 127 -6.85 -1.60 11.52
CA SER A 127 -5.45 -2.02 11.52
C SER A 127 -4.79 -1.91 10.14
N ILE A 128 -5.47 -2.35 9.08
CA ILE A 128 -4.94 -2.21 7.71
C ILE A 128 -4.80 -0.76 7.29
N LEU A 129 -5.63 0.15 7.79
CA LEU A 129 -5.50 1.56 7.47
C LEU A 129 -4.36 2.21 8.27
N LEU A 130 -4.37 2.03 9.59
CA LEU A 130 -3.50 2.79 10.49
C LEU A 130 -2.08 2.22 10.58
N ILE A 131 -1.92 0.90 10.65
CA ILE A 131 -0.58 0.31 10.85
C ILE A 131 0.37 0.66 9.70
N PRO A 132 0.00 0.53 8.41
CA PRO A 132 0.88 0.94 7.31
C PRO A 132 1.22 2.43 7.35
N MET A 133 0.25 3.31 7.65
CA MET A 133 0.52 4.74 7.77
C MET A 133 1.52 5.03 8.89
N PHE A 134 1.27 4.55 10.11
CA PHE A 134 2.16 4.80 11.24
C PHE A 134 3.54 4.20 11.03
N THR A 135 3.63 2.96 10.54
CA THR A 135 4.92 2.30 10.30
C THR A 135 5.75 3.05 9.27
N LEU A 136 5.16 3.44 8.14
CA LEU A 136 5.88 4.20 7.11
C LEU A 136 6.25 5.60 7.57
N THR A 137 5.39 6.30 8.31
CA THR A 137 5.71 7.61 8.88
C THR A 137 6.83 7.53 9.91
N LEU A 138 6.79 6.55 10.81
CA LEU A 138 7.86 6.33 11.79
C LEU A 138 9.17 5.96 11.11
N PHE A 139 9.11 5.12 10.07
CA PHE A 139 10.30 4.73 9.30
C PHE A 139 10.90 5.91 8.54
N TYR A 140 10.06 6.80 7.98
CA TYR A 140 10.52 8.05 7.37
C TYR A 140 11.22 8.95 8.40
N ILE A 141 10.60 9.16 9.56
CA ILE A 141 11.20 9.96 10.63
C ILE A 141 12.55 9.35 11.04
N PHE A 142 12.60 8.06 11.32
CA PHE A 142 13.82 7.38 11.76
C PHE A 142 14.99 7.46 10.75
N LEU A 143 14.70 7.43 9.44
CA LEU A 143 15.74 7.45 8.41
C LEU A 143 16.21 8.85 8.03
N PHE A 144 15.34 9.86 8.12
CA PHE A 144 15.59 11.18 7.53
C PHE A 144 15.48 12.34 8.53
N LYS A 145 15.10 12.11 9.79
CA LYS A 145 15.02 13.12 10.85
C LYS A 145 15.68 12.68 12.14
#